data_AF-A0A7C7Q5T9-F1
#
_entry.id   AF-A0A7C7Q5T9-F1
#
_cell.length_a   1.000
_cell.length_b   1.000
_cell.length_c   1.000
_cell.angle_alpha   90.00
_cell.angle_beta   90.00
_cell.angle_gamma   90.00
#
_symmetry.space_group_name_H-M   'P 1'
#
loop_
_entity.id
_entity.type
_entity.pdbx_description
1 polymer ?
#
loop_
_entity_poly.entity_id
_entity_poly.type
_entity_poly.pdbx_seq_one_letter_code
_entity_poly.pdbx_strand_id
1 'polypeptide(L)'
;AQVVMTSDEIPARQALEWGIVNDVVPYERLDGKIKEYIDRMLDLSPTSLHYFKVHLNWWRDLVWRLTWEHAKEFFSLNIGGIEPAEGLHAFKEKRRRRYREIRGDIGRGVDPRYPHGPYMLSCNGCGAKYLPLASSYCLNCGKPIKG
;
A
#
# COMPACT_ATOMS: atom_id res chain seq x y z
N ALA A 1 -14.62 -6.49 -8.41
CA ALA A 1 -14.62 -5.02 -8.25
C ALA A 1 -15.09 -4.58 -6.86
N GLN A 2 -16.22 -5.09 -6.34
CA GLN A 2 -16.76 -4.68 -5.03
C GLN A 2 -15.72 -4.67 -3.90
N VAL A 3 -15.09 -5.81 -3.58
CA VAL A 3 -14.08 -5.93 -2.50
C VAL A 3 -13.00 -4.84 -2.57
N VAL A 4 -12.54 -4.49 -3.77
CA VAL A 4 -11.56 -3.43 -3.98
C VAL A 4 -12.16 -2.04 -3.73
N MET A 5 -13.37 -1.78 -4.22
CA MET A 5 -14.01 -0.47 -4.16
C MET A 5 -14.55 -0.13 -2.77
N THR A 6 -15.03 -1.13 -2.02
CA THR A 6 -15.64 -0.95 -0.69
C THR A 6 -14.70 -1.33 0.44
N SER A 7 -13.58 -2.01 0.14
CA SER A 7 -12.67 -2.59 1.14
C SER A 7 -13.39 -3.56 2.09
N ASP A 8 -14.39 -4.28 1.58
CA ASP A 8 -15.13 -5.29 2.36
C ASP A 8 -14.20 -6.44 2.75
N GLU A 9 -14.28 -6.85 4.02
CA GLU A 9 -13.64 -8.07 4.50
C GLU A 9 -14.53 -9.26 4.16
N ILE A 10 -13.95 -10.30 3.56
CA ILE A 10 -14.66 -11.53 3.18
C ILE A 10 -14.19 -12.71 4.03
N PRO A 11 -15.09 -13.59 4.51
CA PRO A 11 -14.70 -14.82 5.19
C PRO A 11 -13.93 -15.77 4.27
N ALA A 12 -13.06 -16.60 4.85
CA ALA A 12 -12.24 -17.55 4.10
C ALA A 12 -13.07 -18.49 3.20
N ARG A 13 -14.21 -19.00 3.69
CA ARG A 13 -15.11 -19.85 2.89
C ARG A 13 -15.63 -19.13 1.64
N GLN A 14 -16.02 -17.86 1.77
CA GLN A 14 -16.48 -17.07 0.64
C GLN A 14 -15.35 -16.83 -0.37
N ALA A 15 -14.13 -16.59 0.11
CA ALA A 15 -12.96 -16.47 -0.75
C ALA A 15 -12.68 -17.76 -1.56
N LEU A 16 -12.93 -18.94 -0.97
CA LEU A 16 -12.85 -20.23 -1.67
C LEU A 16 -13.94 -20.36 -2.73
N GLU A 17 -15.20 -20.08 -2.39
CA GLU A 17 -16.34 -20.14 -3.31
C GLU A 17 -16.15 -19.20 -4.52
N TRP A 18 -15.48 -18.06 -4.32
CA TRP A 18 -15.18 -17.09 -5.37
C TRP A 18 -13.89 -17.40 -6.14
N GLY A 19 -13.14 -18.43 -5.76
CA GLY A 19 -11.88 -18.82 -6.40
C GLY A 19 -10.72 -17.86 -6.13
N ILE A 20 -10.78 -17.07 -5.05
CA ILE A 20 -9.68 -16.19 -4.61
C ILE A 20 -8.56 -17.02 -3.95
N VAL A 21 -8.93 -18.09 -3.26
CA VAL A 21 -8.00 -19.07 -2.67
C VAL A 21 -8.35 -20.48 -3.15
N ASN A 22 -7.37 -21.37 -3.14
CA ASN A 22 -7.54 -22.75 -3.62
C ASN A 22 -8.12 -23.70 -2.55
N ASP A 23 -7.85 -23.44 -1.27
CA ASP A 23 -8.31 -24.26 -0.14
C ASP A 23 -8.54 -23.41 1.10
N VAL A 24 -9.37 -23.92 2.02
CA VAL A 24 -9.58 -23.38 3.37
C VAL A 24 -9.52 -24.52 4.37
N VAL A 25 -8.63 -24.41 5.35
CA VAL A 25 -8.42 -25.41 6.41
C VAL A 25 -8.38 -24.72 7.78
N PRO A 26 -8.60 -25.44 8.89
CA PRO A 26 -8.30 -24.93 10.23
C PRO A 26 -6.87 -24.41 10.31
N TYR A 27 -6.65 -23.34 11.06
CA TYR A 27 -5.37 -22.63 11.11
C TYR A 27 -4.20 -23.57 11.47
N GLU A 28 -4.44 -24.48 12.41
CA GLU A 28 -3.47 -25.46 12.92
C GLU A 28 -3.05 -26.50 11.86
N ARG A 29 -3.81 -26.60 10.76
CA ARG A 29 -3.53 -27.53 9.64
C ARG A 29 -2.95 -26.83 8.41
N LEU A 30 -2.77 -25.51 8.45
CA LEU A 30 -2.31 -24.73 7.30
C LEU A 30 -0.96 -25.24 6.77
N ASP A 31 0.02 -25.42 7.67
CA ASP A 31 1.35 -25.92 7.29
C ASP A 31 1.29 -27.33 6.69
N GLY A 32 0.44 -28.19 7.25
CA GLY A 32 0.20 -29.53 6.71
C GLY A 32 -0.38 -29.50 5.30
N LYS A 33 -1.35 -28.61 5.04
CA LYS A 33 -1.95 -28.45 3.71
C LYS A 33 -0.95 -27.89 2.70
N ILE A 34 -0.13 -26.92 3.10
CA ILE A 34 0.97 -26.39 2.27
C ILE A 34 1.97 -27.49 1.94
N LYS A 35 2.37 -28.29 2.94
CA LYS A 35 3.30 -29.41 2.75
C LYS A 35 2.75 -30.43 1.76
N GLU A 36 1.46 -30.76 1.82
CA GLU A 36 0.81 -31.64 0.84
C GLU A 36 1.01 -31.15 -0.61
N TYR A 37 0.82 -29.85 -0.86
CA TYR A 37 1.07 -29.27 -2.19
C TYR A 37 2.53 -29.36 -2.61
N ILE A 38 3.45 -29.04 -1.71
CA ILE A 38 4.89 -29.07 -1.99
C ILE A 38 5.33 -30.50 -2.30
N ASP A 39 4.98 -31.46 -1.44
CA ASP A 39 5.33 -32.87 -1.62
C ASP A 39 4.78 -33.39 -2.96
N ARG A 40 3.53 -33.05 -3.31
CA ARG A 40 2.94 -33.39 -4.63
C ARG A 40 3.69 -32.75 -5.80
N MET A 41 4.15 -31.50 -5.67
CA MET A 41 4.90 -30.82 -6.73
C MET A 41 6.32 -31.37 -6.89
N LEU A 42 6.93 -31.89 -5.83
CA LEU A 42 8.26 -32.51 -5.87
C LEU A 42 8.27 -33.81 -6.68
N ASP A 43 7.13 -34.50 -6.78
CA ASP A 43 6.97 -35.72 -7.58
C ASP A 43 6.65 -35.44 -9.08
N LEU A 44 6.54 -34.17 -9.49
CA LEU A 44 6.20 -33.78 -10.86
C LEU A 44 7.42 -33.30 -11.65
N SER A 45 7.31 -33.30 -12.98
CA SER A 45 8.35 -32.75 -13.86
C SER A 45 8.59 -31.26 -13.57
N PRO A 46 9.80 -30.86 -13.12
CA PRO A 46 10.10 -29.47 -12.81
C PRO A 46 10.02 -28.57 -14.05
N THR A 47 10.39 -29.09 -15.22
CA THR A 47 10.32 -28.36 -16.50
C THR A 47 8.87 -28.04 -16.86
N SER A 48 7.97 -29.01 -16.71
CA SER A 48 6.54 -28.81 -16.99
C SER A 48 5.92 -27.82 -16.00
N LEU A 49 6.20 -27.96 -14.70
CA LEU A 49 5.73 -27.02 -13.67
C LEU A 49 6.19 -25.58 -13.95
N HIS A 50 7.46 -25.40 -14.31
CA HIS A 50 7.99 -24.09 -14.65
C HIS A 50 7.28 -23.49 -15.87
N TYR A 51 7.21 -24.25 -16.97
CA TYR A 51 6.56 -23.79 -18.19
C TYR A 51 5.10 -23.39 -17.97
N PHE A 52 4.31 -24.23 -17.31
CA PHE A 52 2.90 -23.95 -17.08
C PHE A 52 2.70 -22.77 -16.11
N LYS A 53 3.56 -22.59 -15.10
CA LYS A 53 3.49 -21.40 -14.24
C LYS A 53 3.69 -20.12 -15.05
N VAL A 54 4.62 -20.10 -16.00
CA VAL A 54 4.81 -18.94 -16.90
C VAL A 54 3.61 -18.76 -17.81
N HIS A 55 3.13 -19.84 -18.43
CA HIS A 55 2.01 -19.80 -19.37
C HIS A 55 0.70 -19.31 -18.71
N LEU A 56 0.35 -19.82 -17.52
CA LEU A 56 -0.85 -19.40 -16.79
C LEU A 56 -0.82 -17.91 -16.42
N ASN A 57 0.36 -17.35 -16.20
CA ASN A 57 0.54 -15.94 -15.88
C ASN A 57 0.64 -15.04 -17.12
N TRP A 58 0.69 -15.59 -18.33
CA TRP A 58 0.97 -14.84 -19.54
C TRP A 58 -0.03 -13.70 -19.80
N TRP A 59 -1.33 -13.97 -19.66
CA TRP A 59 -2.38 -12.95 -19.83
C TRP A 59 -2.26 -11.82 -18.81
N ARG A 60 -2.03 -12.16 -17.55
CA ARG A 60 -1.77 -11.17 -16.49
C ARG A 60 -0.56 -10.32 -16.86
N ASP A 61 0.54 -10.95 -17.26
CA ASP A 61 1.79 -10.25 -17.56
C ASP A 61 1.68 -9.38 -18.82
N LEU A 62 0.89 -9.79 -19.82
CA LEU A 62 0.61 -9.00 -21.01
C LEU A 62 -0.10 -7.69 -20.65
N VAL A 63 -1.18 -7.77 -19.86
CA VAL A 63 -1.94 -6.59 -19.42
C VAL A 63 -1.10 -5.73 -18.49
N TRP A 64 -0.46 -6.37 -17.50
CA TRP A 64 0.31 -5.65 -16.48
C TRP A 64 1.47 -4.87 -17.11
N ARG A 65 2.20 -5.44 -18.07
CA ARG A 65 3.30 -4.74 -18.74
C ARG A 65 2.89 -3.44 -19.40
N LEU A 66 1.66 -3.36 -19.93
CA LEU A 66 1.16 -2.14 -20.57
C LEU A 66 0.76 -1.06 -19.55
N THR A 67 0.28 -1.46 -18.37
CA THR A 67 -0.23 -0.52 -17.35
C THR A 67 0.77 -0.24 -16.23
N TRP A 68 1.86 -1.00 -16.16
CA TRP A 68 2.78 -0.99 -15.02
C TRP A 68 3.46 0.36 -14.80
N GLU A 69 3.87 1.04 -15.86
CA GLU A 69 4.52 2.35 -15.72
C GLU A 69 3.57 3.41 -15.17
N HIS A 70 2.30 3.39 -15.58
CA HIS A 70 1.28 4.27 -15.01
C HIS A 70 1.06 3.98 -13.52
N ALA A 71 0.96 2.70 -13.15
CA ALA A 71 0.82 2.31 -11.75
C ALA A 71 2.04 2.75 -10.92
N LYS A 72 3.25 2.52 -11.42
CA LYS A 72 4.51 2.94 -10.77
C LYS A 72 4.56 4.43 -10.53
N GLU A 73 4.23 5.24 -11.53
CA GLU A 73 4.20 6.70 -11.39
C GLU A 73 3.18 7.12 -10.34
N PHE A 74 1.96 6.59 -10.42
CA PHE A 74 0.92 6.86 -9.42
C PHE A 74 1.39 6.52 -7.99
N PHE A 75 1.95 5.33 -7.77
CA PHE A 75 2.44 4.95 -6.45
C PHE A 75 3.59 5.84 -5.99
N SER A 76 4.56 6.12 -6.87
CA SER A 76 5.75 6.90 -6.53
C SER A 76 5.40 8.33 -6.10
N LEU A 77 4.40 8.94 -6.73
CA LEU A 77 3.95 10.29 -6.41
C LEU A 77 3.08 10.36 -5.16
N ASN A 78 2.34 9.30 -4.84
CA ASN A 78 1.33 9.33 -3.78
C ASN A 78 1.78 8.66 -2.48
N ILE A 79 2.73 7.73 -2.49
CA ILE A 79 3.10 6.92 -1.31
C ILE A 79 3.50 7.75 -0.07
N GLY A 80 4.08 8.94 -0.29
CA GLY A 80 4.47 9.87 0.78
C GLY A 80 3.36 10.82 1.25
N GLY A 81 2.18 10.78 0.63
CA GLY A 81 1.05 11.64 0.94
C GLY A 81 0.32 11.24 2.22
N ILE A 82 -0.65 12.09 2.60
CA ILE A 82 -1.41 11.95 3.84
C ILE A 82 -2.22 10.65 3.86
N GLU A 83 -2.90 10.31 2.76
CA GLU A 83 -3.79 9.14 2.71
C GLU A 83 -3.05 7.81 2.81
N PRO A 84 -1.95 7.55 2.07
CA PRO A 84 -1.20 6.31 2.22
C PRO A 84 -0.48 6.22 3.57
N ALA A 85 0.06 7.34 4.08
CA ALA A 85 0.63 7.39 5.42
C ALA A 85 -0.40 6.97 6.48
N GLU A 86 -1.60 7.58 6.47
CA GLU A 86 -2.68 7.21 7.38
C GLU A 86 -3.05 5.72 7.24
N GLY A 87 -3.14 5.19 6.01
CA GLY A 87 -3.45 3.78 5.77
C GLY A 87 -2.42 2.84 6.42
N LEU A 88 -1.13 3.10 6.18
CA LEU A 88 -0.02 2.30 6.73
C LEU A 88 0.06 2.41 8.26
N HIS A 89 -0.05 3.62 8.81
CA HIS A 89 -0.03 3.84 10.26
C HIS A 89 -1.23 3.21 10.95
N ALA A 90 -2.43 3.39 10.41
CA ALA A 90 -3.64 2.79 10.99
C ALA A 90 -3.59 1.26 10.97
N PHE A 91 -3.03 0.65 9.92
CA PHE A 91 -2.80 -0.79 9.87
C PHE A 91 -1.83 -1.25 10.96
N LYS A 92 -0.66 -0.60 11.07
CA LYS A 92 0.35 -0.92 12.09
C LYS A 92 -0.21 -0.79 13.51
N GLU A 93 -0.98 0.25 13.75
CA GLU A 93 -1.59 0.57 15.06
C GLU A 93 -2.90 -0.21 15.31
N LYS A 94 -3.35 -1.04 14.36
CA LYS A 94 -4.61 -1.81 14.44
C LYS A 94 -5.83 -0.94 14.76
N ARG A 95 -5.90 0.26 14.21
CA ARG A 95 -6.99 1.21 14.41
C ARG A 95 -7.76 1.49 13.12
N ARG A 96 -8.92 2.12 13.25
CA ARG A 96 -9.71 2.57 12.10
C ARG A 96 -8.99 3.71 11.37
N ARG A 97 -9.06 3.69 10.04
CA ARG A 97 -8.54 4.76 9.17
C ARG A 97 -9.44 5.99 9.21
N ARG A 98 -8.87 7.19 9.16
CA ARG A 98 -9.56 8.48 9.26
C ARG A 98 -9.79 9.17 7.91
N TYR A 99 -10.17 8.43 6.86
CA TYR A 99 -10.33 9.01 5.52
C TYR A 99 -11.37 10.12 5.41
N ARG A 100 -12.44 10.10 6.23
CA ARG A 100 -13.44 11.19 6.25
C ARG A 100 -12.86 12.50 6.77
N GLU A 101 -12.04 12.43 7.82
CA GLU A 101 -11.37 13.61 8.39
C GLU A 101 -10.37 14.18 7.39
N ILE A 102 -9.54 13.32 6.80
CA ILE A 102 -8.57 13.71 5.75
C ILE A 102 -9.28 14.38 4.57
N ARG A 103 -10.40 13.81 4.10
CA ARG A 103 -11.21 14.44 3.05
C ARG A 103 -11.72 15.83 3.47
N GLY A 104 -12.10 15.99 4.73
CA GLY A 104 -12.48 17.29 5.29
C GLY A 104 -11.32 18.27 5.34
N ASP A 105 -10.12 17.84 5.71
CA ASP A 105 -8.90 18.65 5.69
C ASP A 105 -8.55 19.12 4.28
N ILE A 106 -8.60 18.22 3.30
CA ILE A 106 -8.39 18.55 1.88
C ILE A 106 -9.43 19.58 1.42
N GLY A 107 -10.70 19.42 1.81
CA GLY A 107 -11.76 20.39 1.53
C GLY A 107 -11.53 21.76 2.17
N ARG A 108 -10.72 21.84 3.23
CA ARG A 108 -10.28 23.09 3.88
C ARG A 108 -9.00 23.68 3.26
N GLY A 109 -8.45 23.05 2.23
CA GLY A 109 -7.25 23.53 1.52
C GLY A 109 -5.93 22.91 1.98
N VAL A 110 -5.95 21.84 2.78
CA VAL A 110 -4.73 21.08 3.09
C VAL A 110 -4.25 20.33 1.84
N ASP A 111 -2.95 20.46 1.53
CA ASP A 111 -2.34 19.73 0.42
C ASP A 111 -2.16 18.23 0.79
N PRO A 112 -2.79 17.29 0.05
CA PRO A 112 -2.74 15.87 0.39
C PRO A 112 -1.36 15.23 0.13
N ARG A 113 -0.49 15.86 -0.64
CA ARG A 113 0.80 15.30 -1.06
C ARG A 113 1.87 15.42 0.02
N TYR A 114 1.73 16.37 0.94
CA TYR A 114 2.74 16.67 1.95
C TYR A 114 2.11 16.67 3.35
N PRO A 115 2.40 15.66 4.20
CA PRO A 115 1.81 15.56 5.54
C PRO A 115 2.00 16.77 6.46
N HIS A 116 3.07 17.53 6.24
CA HIS A 116 3.37 18.75 7.01
C HIS A 116 3.27 20.02 6.13
N GLY A 117 2.51 19.94 5.04
CA GLY A 117 2.37 20.99 4.05
C GLY A 117 3.57 21.13 3.11
N PRO A 118 3.42 21.91 2.03
CA PRO A 118 4.46 22.07 1.02
C PRO A 118 5.72 22.72 1.59
N TYR A 119 6.87 22.40 1.00
CA TYR A 119 8.19 22.84 1.43
C TYR A 119 8.50 24.28 0.98
N MET A 120 7.79 25.27 1.52
CA MET A 120 7.88 26.67 1.10
C MET A 120 8.59 27.60 2.08
N LEU A 121 8.82 27.18 3.33
CA LEU A 121 9.38 28.07 4.35
C LEU A 121 10.91 28.12 4.27
N SER A 122 11.47 29.25 4.72
CA SER A 122 12.90 29.46 4.92
C SER A 122 13.16 29.98 6.34
N CYS A 123 14.30 29.62 6.92
CA CYS A 123 14.70 30.03 8.27
C CYS A 123 15.54 31.31 8.23
N ASN A 124 15.05 32.38 8.86
CA ASN A 124 15.79 33.64 8.99
C ASN A 124 17.06 33.53 9.85
N GLY A 125 17.16 32.52 10.72
CA GLY A 125 18.24 32.39 11.67
C GLY A 125 19.48 31.65 11.17
N CYS A 126 19.34 30.68 10.28
CA CYS A 126 20.47 29.91 9.70
C CYS A 126 20.41 29.81 8.17
N GLY A 127 19.38 30.37 7.52
CA GLY A 127 19.23 30.35 6.06
C GLY A 127 18.74 29.02 5.48
N ALA A 128 18.33 28.04 6.30
CA ALA A 128 17.76 26.77 5.81
C ALA A 128 16.52 27.03 4.94
N LYS A 129 16.42 26.35 3.79
CA LYS A 129 15.32 26.48 2.82
C LYS A 129 14.49 25.20 2.76
N TYR A 130 13.32 25.28 2.10
CA TYR A 130 12.43 24.14 1.85
C TYR A 130 11.89 23.48 3.13
N LEU A 131 11.58 24.29 4.14
CA LEU A 131 10.97 23.80 5.38
C LEU A 131 9.44 23.61 5.17
N PRO A 132 8.83 22.54 5.73
CA PRO A 132 7.39 22.30 5.59
C PRO A 132 6.57 23.47 6.13
N LEU A 133 5.47 23.83 5.45
CA LEU A 133 4.62 24.96 5.83
C LEU A 133 4.05 24.89 7.26
N ALA A 134 3.83 23.69 7.78
CA ALA A 134 3.34 23.49 9.15
C ALA A 134 4.45 23.58 10.22
N SER A 135 5.71 23.77 9.84
CA SER A 135 6.84 23.79 10.80
C SER A 135 6.79 25.02 11.70
N SER A 136 6.81 24.79 13.02
CA SER A 136 6.93 25.87 14.01
C SER A 136 8.39 26.25 14.28
N TYR A 137 9.32 25.30 14.11
CA TYR A 137 10.75 25.44 14.37
C TYR A 137 11.58 25.00 13.17
N CYS A 138 12.79 25.54 13.06
CA CYS A 138 13.75 25.16 12.04
C CYS A 138 14.31 23.77 12.32
N LEU A 139 14.17 22.86 11.37
CA LEU A 139 14.67 21.48 11.45
C LEU A 139 16.21 21.38 11.47
N ASN A 140 16.92 22.47 11.16
CA ASN A 140 18.38 22.53 11.19
C ASN A 140 18.92 23.17 12.49
N CYS A 141 18.43 24.35 12.88
CA CYS A 141 19.00 25.12 14.01
C CYS A 141 18.07 25.28 15.22
N GLY A 142 16.86 24.73 15.18
CA GLY A 142 15.90 24.78 16.30
C GLY A 142 15.23 26.15 16.56
N LYS A 143 15.62 27.22 15.85
CA LYS A 143 14.98 28.54 16.01
C LYS A 143 13.52 28.55 15.54
N PRO A 144 12.63 29.34 16.16
CA PRO A 144 11.25 29.48 15.69
C PRO A 144 11.20 30.09 14.28
N ILE A 145 10.33 29.56 13.42
CA ILE A 145 10.09 30.08 12.05
C ILE A 145 8.91 31.05 12.05
N LYS A 146 7.88 30.75 12.83
CA LYS A 146 6.77 31.67 13.10
C LYS A 146 7.15 32.50 14.33
N GLY A 147 7.58 33.73 14.07
CA GLY A 147 7.71 34.83 15.03
C GLY A 147 7.17 36.08 14.35
#